data_AF-A0A1G7BBQ0-F1
#
_entry.id   AF-A0A1G7BBQ0-F1
#
_cell.length_a   1.000
_cell.length_b   1.000
_cell.length_c   1.000
_cell.angle_alpha   90.00
_cell.angle_beta   90.00
_cell.angle_gamma   90.00
#
_symmetry.space_group_name_H-M   'P 1'
#
loop_
_entity.id
_entity.type
_entity.pdbx_description
1 polymer ?
#
loop_
_entity_poly.entity_id
_entity_poly.type
_entity_poly.pdbx_seq_one_letter_code
_entity_poly.pdbx_strand_id
1 'polypeptide(L)'
;MEGLIPAFTSQTELAKEGIRHLGYPEYFGNALVVFKVLGALTLIIPQVPKRIKEWAYAGFAFDFIFAGISHFAVDGMDFQSFFPFLFLVILIVSYFSYHQLNTIK
;
A
#
# COMPACT_ATOMS: atom_id res chain seq x y z
N MET A 1 1.15 -13.59 -0.23
CA MET A 1 2.52 -13.56 0.34
C MET A 1 3.27 -12.25 0.03
N GLU A 2 2.81 -11.43 -0.92
CA GLU A 2 3.49 -10.17 -1.31
C GLU A 2 3.45 -9.04 -0.26
N GLY A 3 2.45 -8.99 0.62
CA GLY A 3 2.34 -7.93 1.63
C GLY A 3 3.40 -7.96 2.74
N LEU A 4 4.13 -9.08 2.90
CA LEU A 4 5.21 -9.22 3.88
C LEU A 4 6.61 -9.07 3.27
N ILE A 5 6.74 -9.15 1.94
CA ILE A 5 8.02 -9.01 1.25
C ILE A 5 8.68 -7.66 1.56
N PRO A 6 7.96 -6.52 1.60
CA PRO A 6 8.57 -5.23 1.95
C PRO A 6 9.20 -5.22 3.35
N ALA A 7 8.66 -5.97 4.31
CA ALA A 7 9.24 -6.06 5.65
C ALA A 7 10.64 -6.68 5.62
N PHE A 8 10.83 -7.72 4.81
CA PHE A 8 12.10 -8.43 4.68
C PHE A 8 13.04 -7.82 3.65
N THR A 9 12.53 -7.11 2.63
CA THR A 9 13.35 -6.50 1.56
C THR A 9 13.63 -5.02 1.76
N SER A 10 13.01 -4.35 2.75
CA SER A 10 13.23 -2.92 3.05
C SER A 10 14.69 -2.54 3.24
N GLN A 11 15.51 -3.45 3.79
CA GLN A 11 16.94 -3.20 4.02
C GLN A 11 17.83 -3.50 2.81
N THR A 12 17.27 -4.02 1.72
CA THR A 12 18.04 -4.23 0.49
C THR A 12 18.42 -2.89 -0.11
N GLU A 13 19.61 -2.83 -0.72
CA GLU A 13 20.07 -1.62 -1.41
C GLU A 13 19.09 -1.18 -2.51
N LEU A 14 18.42 -2.13 -3.18
CA LEU A 14 17.38 -1.84 -4.16
C LEU A 14 16.18 -1.07 -3.57
N ALA A 15 15.72 -1.44 -2.38
CA ALA A 15 14.61 -0.76 -1.73
C ALA A 15 15.00 0.65 -1.28
N LYS A 16 16.22 0.80 -0.74
CA LYS A 16 16.76 2.12 -0.35
C LYS A 16 16.98 3.02 -1.55
N GLU A 17 17.47 2.46 -2.66
CA GLU A 17 17.64 3.18 -3.92
C GLU A 17 16.29 3.65 -4.48
N GLY A 18 15.24 2.82 -4.44
CA GLY A 18 13.89 3.22 -4.87
C GLY A 18 13.33 4.40 -4.06
N ILE A 19 13.51 4.39 -2.74
CA ILE A 19 13.09 5.50 -1.85
C ILE A 19 13.92 6.76 -2.13
N ARG A 20 15.24 6.61 -2.29
CA ARG A 20 16.15 7.74 -2.56
C ARG A 20 15.92 8.35 -3.94
N HIS A 21 15.64 7.52 -4.94
CA HIS A 21 15.30 7.92 -6.31
C HIS A 21 14.09 8.86 -6.32
N LEU A 22 13.08 8.56 -5.50
CA LEU A 22 11.90 9.40 -5.31
C LEU A 22 12.16 10.69 -4.48
N GLY A 23 13.39 10.91 -4.03
CA GLY A 23 13.76 12.06 -3.18
C GLY A 23 13.28 11.95 -1.74
N TYR A 24 12.80 10.76 -1.31
CA TYR A 24 12.33 10.56 0.05
C TYR A 24 13.47 10.23 1.02
N PRO A 25 13.39 10.70 2.28
CA PRO A 25 14.35 10.34 3.31
C PRO A 25 14.17 8.87 3.74
N GLU A 26 15.26 8.22 4.19
CA GLU A 26 15.25 6.79 4.51
C GLU A 26 14.21 6.40 5.59
N TYR A 27 13.99 7.28 6.58
CA TYR A 27 12.97 7.04 7.62
C TYR A 27 11.56 6.92 7.05
N PHE A 28 11.27 7.58 5.92
CA PHE A 28 9.96 7.51 5.26
C PHE A 28 9.71 6.13 4.69
N GLY A 29 10.71 5.54 4.02
CA GLY A 29 10.65 4.17 3.53
C GLY A 29 10.38 3.16 4.66
N ASN A 30 11.10 3.29 5.77
CA ASN A 30 10.90 2.43 6.94
C ASN A 30 9.50 2.60 7.55
N ALA A 31 9.02 3.84 7.68
CA ALA A 31 7.68 4.11 8.18
C ALA A 31 6.61 3.51 7.26
N LEU A 32 6.72 3.68 5.94
CA LEU A 32 5.79 3.10 4.96
C LEU A 32 5.71 1.58 5.09
N VAL A 33 6.85 0.90 5.24
CA VAL A 33 6.89 -0.56 5.40
C VAL A 33 6.14 -0.99 6.67
N VAL A 34 6.40 -0.33 7.80
CA VAL A 34 5.71 -0.62 9.07
C VAL A 34 4.20 -0.44 8.92
N PHE A 35 3.75 0.68 8.37
CA PHE A 35 2.32 0.95 8.19
C PHE A 35 1.66 0.01 7.17
N LYS A 36 2.36 -0.38 6.10
CA LYS A 36 1.86 -1.38 5.15
C LYS A 36 1.64 -2.73 5.81
N VAL A 37 2.58 -3.18 6.64
CA VAL A 37 2.44 -4.44 7.39
C VAL A 37 1.26 -4.36 8.35
N LEU A 38 1.15 -3.28 9.13
CA LEU A 38 0.03 -3.08 10.06
C LEU A 38 -1.33 -3.03 9.33
N GLY A 39 -1.41 -2.30 8.22
CA GLY A 39 -2.59 -2.23 7.38
C GLY A 39 -2.96 -3.60 6.80
N ALA A 40 -1.99 -4.35 6.29
CA ALA A 40 -2.22 -5.68 5.72
C ALA A 40 -2.75 -6.66 6.78
N LEU A 41 -2.15 -6.66 7.98
CA LEU A 41 -2.63 -7.46 9.11
C LEU A 41 -4.06 -7.06 9.50
N THR A 42 -4.36 -5.76 9.52
CA THR A 42 -5.69 -5.23 9.81
C THR A 42 -6.75 -5.77 8.85
N LEU A 43 -6.43 -5.85 7.56
CA LEU A 43 -7.36 -6.38 6.54
C LEU A 43 -7.54 -7.90 6.65
N ILE A 44 -6.45 -8.65 6.85
CA ILE A 44 -6.42 -10.11 6.85
C ILE A 44 -7.08 -10.70 8.10
N ILE A 45 -6.82 -10.13 9.28
CA ILE A 45 -7.30 -10.71 10.54
C ILE A 45 -8.83 -10.52 10.64
N PRO A 46 -9.62 -11.62 10.74
CA PRO A 46 -11.07 -11.52 10.73
C PRO A 46 -11.65 -10.89 12.01
N GLN A 47 -10.96 -11.01 13.16
CA GLN A 47 -11.42 -10.43 14.43
C GLN A 47 -11.28 -8.90 14.51
N VAL A 48 -10.57 -8.27 13.58
CA VAL A 48 -10.38 -6.83 13.59
C VAL A 48 -11.71 -6.10 13.38
N PRO A 49 -12.07 -5.10 14.21
CA PRO A 49 -13.31 -4.34 14.08
C PRO A 49 -13.50 -3.71 12.71
N LYS A 50 -14.75 -3.72 12.20
CA LYS A 50 -15.10 -3.21 10.86
C LYS A 50 -14.58 -1.79 10.62
N ARG A 51 -14.74 -0.89 11.59
CA ARG A 51 -14.26 0.50 11.49
C ARG A 51 -12.75 0.63 11.27
N ILE A 52 -11.94 -0.24 11.87
CA ILE A 52 -10.48 -0.20 11.69
C ILE A 52 -10.10 -0.73 10.31
N LYS A 53 -10.86 -1.69 9.77
CA LYS A 53 -10.69 -2.14 8.38
C LYS A 53 -10.97 -1.03 7.37
N GLU A 54 -12.01 -0.22 7.60
CA GLU A 54 -12.28 0.97 6.78
C GLU A 54 -11.07 1.93 6.76
N TRP A 55 -10.44 2.13 7.91
CA TRP A 55 -9.25 3.00 8.02
C TRP A 55 -8.06 2.40 7.28
N ALA A 56 -7.87 1.08 7.33
CA ALA A 56 -6.83 0.41 6.54
C ALA A 56 -7.09 0.53 5.03
N TYR A 57 -8.34 0.35 4.58
CA TYR A 57 -8.71 0.56 3.17
C TYR A 57 -8.42 2.01 2.73
N ALA A 58 -8.81 3.01 3.52
CA ALA A 58 -8.52 4.41 3.23
C ALA A 58 -7.01 4.68 3.20
N GLY A 59 -6.26 4.16 4.16
CA GLY A 59 -4.81 4.32 4.24
C GLY A 59 -4.09 3.75 3.01
N PHE A 60 -4.43 2.54 2.58
CA PHE A 60 -3.87 1.96 1.36
C PHE A 60 -4.29 2.70 0.10
N ALA A 61 -5.52 3.21 0.03
CA ALA A 61 -5.97 4.01 -1.10
C ALA A 61 -5.11 5.28 -1.26
N PHE A 62 -4.87 6.00 -0.16
CA PHE A 62 -3.98 7.16 -0.18
C PHE A 62 -2.55 6.78 -0.52
N ASP A 63 -2.01 5.71 0.07
CA ASP A 63 -0.66 5.23 -0.24
C ASP A 63 -0.47 4.98 -1.75
N PHE A 64 -1.40 4.27 -2.40
CA PHE A 64 -1.29 3.99 -3.84
C PHE A 64 -1.47 5.23 -4.71
N ILE A 65 -2.37 6.15 -4.36
CA ILE A 65 -2.54 7.42 -5.08
C ILE A 65 -1.25 8.25 -4.99
N PHE A 66 -0.71 8.44 -3.79
CA PHE A 66 0.51 9.23 -3.60
C PHE A 66 1.75 8.54 -4.18
N ALA A 67 1.83 7.21 -4.18
CA ALA A 67 2.88 6.49 -4.90
C ALA A 67 2.84 6.79 -6.41
N GLY A 68 1.65 6.78 -7.02
CA GLY A 68 1.48 7.15 -8.43
C GLY A 68 1.87 8.62 -8.71
N ILE A 69 1.44 9.55 -7.85
CA ILE A 69 1.82 10.97 -7.96
C ILE A 69 3.34 11.15 -7.81
N SER A 70 3.98 10.42 -6.90
CA SER A 70 5.42 10.50 -6.65
C SER A 70 6.23 10.06 -7.85
N HIS A 71 5.89 8.90 -8.42
CA HIS A 71 6.51 8.41 -9.64
C HIS A 71 6.22 9.33 -10.81
N PHE A 72 5.00 9.83 -10.97
CA PHE A 72 4.71 10.77 -12.06
C PHE A 72 5.52 12.07 -11.95
N ALA A 73 5.74 12.57 -10.73
CA ALA A 73 6.51 13.78 -10.49
C ALA A 73 8.02 13.60 -10.74
N VAL A 74 8.57 12.41 -10.53
CA VAL A 74 10.01 12.12 -10.63
C VAL A 74 10.38 11.47 -11.98
N ASP A 75 9.59 10.49 -12.41
CA ASP A 75 9.82 9.64 -13.59
C ASP A 75 9.03 10.10 -14.83
N GLY A 76 8.01 10.94 -14.64
CA GLY A 76 7.11 11.37 -15.72
C GLY A 76 6.07 10.31 -16.07
N MET A 77 5.60 10.27 -17.32
CA MET A 77 4.59 9.31 -17.74
C MET A 77 5.23 7.98 -18.14
N ASP A 78 5.37 7.07 -17.17
CA ASP A 78 6.02 5.77 -17.36
C ASP A 78 5.25 4.63 -16.67
N PHE A 79 5.74 3.40 -16.83
CA PHE A 79 5.12 2.22 -16.22
C PHE A 79 5.03 2.34 -14.69
N GLN A 80 6.08 2.86 -14.07
CA GLN A 80 6.18 2.95 -12.61
C GLN A 80 5.14 3.92 -12.02
N SER A 81 4.75 4.95 -12.78
CA SER A 81 3.67 5.88 -12.44
C SER A 81 2.28 5.25 -12.49
N PHE A 82 2.06 4.29 -13.41
CA PHE A 82 0.78 3.58 -13.53
C PHE A 82 0.66 2.38 -12.58
N PHE A 83 1.79 1.77 -12.21
CA PHE A 83 1.81 0.53 -11.43
C PHE A 83 1.03 0.60 -10.10
N PRO A 84 1.11 1.66 -9.28
CA PRO A 84 0.32 1.78 -8.05
C PRO A 84 -1.20 1.75 -8.28
N PHE A 85 -1.68 2.26 -9.41
CA PHE A 85 -3.12 2.28 -9.72
C PHE A 85 -3.68 0.87 -10.00
N LEU A 86 -2.84 -0.06 -10.47
CA LEU A 86 -3.23 -1.47 -10.57
C LEU A 86 -3.59 -2.03 -9.20
N PHE A 87 -2.76 -1.77 -8.18
CA PHE A 87 -3.05 -2.20 -6.80
C PHE A 87 -4.23 -1.45 -6.19
N LEU A 88 -4.43 -0.18 -6.56
CA LEU A 88 -5.62 0.57 -6.15
C LEU A 88 -6.90 -0.10 -6.69
N VAL A 89 -6.91 -0.55 -7.95
CA VAL A 89 -8.05 -1.29 -8.51
C VAL A 89 -8.29 -2.59 -7.75
N ILE A 90 -7.23 -3.35 -7.46
CA ILE A 90 -7.34 -4.59 -6.66
C ILE A 90 -7.90 -4.29 -5.26
N LEU A 91 -7.46 -3.20 -4.63
CA LEU A 91 -7.94 -2.76 -3.32
C LEU A 91 -9.43 -2.40 -3.37
N ILE A 92 -9.88 -1.70 -4.41
CA ILE A 92 -11.30 -1.34 -4.61
C ILE A 92 -12.14 -2.61 -4.78
N VAL A 93 -11.69 -3.56 -5.60
CA VAL A 93 -12.40 -4.84 -5.78
C VAL A 93 -12.48 -5.59 -4.44
N SER A 94 -11.36 -5.65 -3.70
CA SER A 94 -11.32 -6.25 -2.36
C SER A 94 -12.32 -5.59 -1.40
N TYR A 95 -12.41 -4.26 -1.43
CA TYR A 95 -13.35 -3.50 -0.60
C TYR A 95 -14.80 -3.85 -0.92
N PHE A 96 -15.18 -3.90 -2.20
CA PHE A 96 -16.52 -4.29 -2.60
C PHE A 96 -16.85 -5.73 -2.19
N SER A 97 -15.93 -6.69 -2.39
CA SER A 97 -16.11 -8.06 -1.94
C SER A 97 -16.27 -8.15 -0.41
N TYR A 98 -15.47 -7.41 0.34
CA TYR A 98 -15.58 -7.33 1.80
C TYR A 98 -16.95 -6.78 2.23
N HIS A 99 -17.43 -5.71 1.60
CA HIS A 99 -18.74 -5.16 1.97
C HIS A 99 -19.87 -6.14 1.64
N GLN A 100 -19.84 -6.81 0.49
CA GLN A 100 -20.83 -7.81 0.12
C GLN A 100 -20.92 -8.95 1.16
N LEU A 101 -19.77 -9.50 1.57
CA LEU A 101 -19.72 -10.57 2.58
C LEU A 101 -20.24 -10.13 3.97
N ASN A 102 -20.11 -8.85 4.30
CA ASN A 102 -20.57 -8.30 5.57
C ASN A 102 -22.04 -7.88 5.58
N THR A 103 -22.65 -7.72 4.41
CA THR A 103 -24.09 -7.42 4.25
C THR A 103 -24.94 -8.69 4.19
N ILE A 104 -24.36 -9.83 3.77
CA ILE A 104 -25.05 -11.12 3.68
C ILE A 104 -25.15 -11.84 5.05
N LYS A 105 -24.35 -11.40 6.04
CA LYS A 105 -24.45 -11.87 7.44
C LYS A 105 -25.42 -11.02 8.25
#